data_AF-A0A382M6V8-F1
#
_entry.id   AF-A0A382M6V8-F1
#
_cell.length_a   1.000
_cell.length_b   1.000
_cell.length_c   1.000
_cell.angle_alpha   90.00
_cell.angle_beta   90.00
_cell.angle_gamma   90.00
#
_symmetry.space_group_name_H-M   'P 1'
#
loop_
_entity.id
_entity.type
_entity.pdbx_description
1 polymer ?
#
loop_
_entity_poly.entity_id
_entity_poly.type
_entity_poly.pdbx_seq_one_letter_code
_entity_poly.pdbx_strand_id
1 'polypeptide(L)'
;MTITYKKNETFDGTRKQTGPDPDNEGETIETTLTGIRDIEVTFTSDSPAITYTRHVNVCFAADGTTYDDDATNARIVQVGDGVAHKIAVGVIS
;
A
#
# COMPACT_ATOMS: atom_id res chain seq x y z
N MET A 1 16.88 -0.86 14.36
CA MET A 1 15.64 -1.36 13.73
C MET A 1 15.72 -1.00 12.27
N THR A 2 15.78 -2.00 11.41
CA THR A 2 15.81 -1.79 9.96
C THR A 2 14.42 -2.08 9.42
N ILE A 3 13.82 -1.12 8.71
CA ILE A 3 12.56 -1.35 7.98
C ILE A 3 12.88 -1.67 6.53
N THR A 4 12.43 -2.83 6.07
CA THR A 4 12.38 -3.16 4.65
C THR A 4 10.94 -3.07 4.16
N TYR A 5 10.73 -2.96 2.84
CA TYR A 5 9.39 -2.91 2.27
C TYR A 5 9.25 -3.79 1.03
N LYS A 6 8.01 -4.20 0.76
CA LYS A 6 7.58 -4.89 -0.46
C LYS A 6 6.33 -4.21 -1.00
N LYS A 7 6.33 -3.80 -2.27
CA LYS A 7 5.10 -3.42 -2.99
C LYS A 7 4.30 -4.71 -3.27
N ASN A 8 3.06 -4.77 -2.83
CA ASN A 8 2.21 -5.96 -3.02
C ASN A 8 1.45 -5.92 -4.35
N GLU A 9 1.43 -4.76 -5.02
CA GLU A 9 0.81 -4.57 -6.33
C GLU A 9 1.61 -3.58 -7.17
N THR A 10 1.42 -3.67 -8.49
CA THR A 10 1.92 -2.70 -9.47
C THR A 10 0.85 -1.65 -9.68
N PHE A 11 1.24 -0.36 -9.67
CA PHE A 11 0.29 0.71 -9.92
C PHE A 11 -0.10 0.76 -11.40
N ASP A 12 -1.39 0.57 -11.68
CA ASP A 12 -2.00 0.78 -13.00
C ASP A 12 -3.23 1.73 -12.95
N GLY A 13 -3.48 2.35 -11.79
CA GLY A 13 -4.63 3.22 -11.56
C GLY A 13 -5.94 2.48 -11.27
N THR A 14 -5.90 1.15 -11.18
CA THR A 14 -7.06 0.30 -10.88
C THR A 14 -6.82 -0.61 -9.67
N ARG A 15 -7.89 -1.16 -9.10
CA ARG A 15 -7.81 -2.21 -8.08
C ARG A 15 -9.01 -3.15 -8.20
N LYS A 16 -8.76 -4.46 -8.14
CA LYS A 16 -9.82 -5.47 -8.07
C LYS A 16 -10.32 -5.59 -6.64
N GLN A 17 -11.63 -5.55 -6.46
CA GLN A 17 -12.28 -5.80 -5.19
C GLN A 17 -13.32 -6.90 -5.37
N THR A 18 -13.33 -7.86 -4.45
CA THR A 18 -14.38 -8.89 -4.38
C THR A 18 -15.42 -8.50 -3.33
N GLY A 19 -16.67 -8.79 -3.63
CA GLY A 19 -17.81 -8.58 -2.74
C GLY A 19 -18.90 -9.63 -2.96
N PRO A 20 -19.89 -9.73 -2.05
CA PRO A 20 -21.02 -10.62 -2.25
C PRO A 20 -21.80 -10.23 -3.50
N ASP A 21 -22.23 -11.23 -4.27
CA ASP A 21 -23.12 -11.01 -5.42
C ASP A 21 -24.54 -10.70 -4.91
N PRO A 22 -25.13 -9.53 -5.24
CA PRO A 22 -26.50 -9.19 -4.84
C PRO A 22 -27.56 -10.04 -5.56
N ASP A 23 -27.25 -10.61 -6.71
CA ASP A 23 -28.18 -11.35 -7.56
C ASP A 23 -28.04 -12.88 -7.39
N ASN A 24 -26.93 -13.34 -6.81
CA ASN A 24 -26.59 -14.76 -6.65
C ASN A 24 -26.16 -15.10 -5.20
N GLU A 25 -27.07 -15.69 -4.42
CA GLU A 25 -26.81 -16.05 -3.02
C GLU A 25 -25.62 -17.03 -2.88
N GLY A 26 -24.64 -16.66 -2.04
CA GLY A 26 -23.45 -17.47 -1.77
C GLY A 26 -22.33 -17.30 -2.79
N GLU A 27 -22.53 -16.48 -3.83
CA GLU A 27 -21.51 -16.16 -4.83
C GLU A 27 -20.84 -14.81 -4.54
N THR A 28 -19.73 -14.56 -5.23
CA THR A 28 -18.98 -13.30 -5.14
C THR A 28 -18.75 -12.73 -6.54
N ILE A 29 -18.87 -11.41 -6.66
CA ILE A 29 -18.49 -10.67 -7.87
C ILE A 29 -17.16 -9.94 -7.66
N GLU A 30 -16.36 -9.86 -8.72
CA GLU A 30 -15.18 -9.01 -8.78
C GLU A 30 -15.54 -7.70 -9.49
N THR A 31 -15.32 -6.57 -8.81
CA THR A 31 -15.45 -5.24 -9.39
C THR A 31 -14.08 -4.62 -9.57
N THR A 32 -13.84 -4.01 -10.73
CA THR A 32 -12.63 -3.22 -10.97
C THR A 32 -12.89 -1.76 -10.61
N LEU A 33 -12.22 -1.28 -9.57
CA LEU A 33 -12.20 0.12 -9.17
C LEU A 33 -11.21 0.89 -10.06
N THR A 34 -11.56 2.12 -10.44
CA THR A 34 -10.70 3.01 -11.21
C THR A 34 -10.42 4.29 -10.44
N GLY A 35 -9.40 5.04 -10.84
CA GLY A 35 -9.01 6.28 -10.15
C GLY A 35 -8.25 6.04 -8.84
N ILE A 36 -7.69 4.84 -8.67
CA ILE A 36 -6.84 4.51 -7.52
C ILE A 36 -5.57 5.34 -7.59
N ARG A 37 -5.10 5.85 -6.44
CA ARG A 37 -3.88 6.67 -6.32
C ARG A 37 -2.99 6.23 -5.17
N ASP A 38 -3.11 4.99 -4.77
CA ASP A 38 -2.28 4.36 -3.74
C ASP A 38 -1.95 2.93 -4.15
N ILE A 39 -0.90 2.38 -3.55
CA ILE A 39 -0.56 0.96 -3.65
C ILE A 39 -0.42 0.35 -2.27
N GLU A 40 -0.74 -0.93 -2.15
CA GLU A 40 -0.50 -1.70 -0.94
C GLU A 40 1.00 -2.03 -0.80
N VAL A 41 1.53 -1.75 0.39
CA VAL A 41 2.93 -1.98 0.75
C VAL A 41 3.00 -2.67 2.11
N THR A 42 3.80 -3.73 2.18
CA THR A 42 4.16 -4.38 3.44
C THR A 42 5.50 -3.87 3.92
N PHE A 43 5.56 -3.37 5.15
CA PHE A 43 6.78 -2.98 5.85
C PHE A 43 7.17 -4.09 6.84
N THR A 44 8.46 -4.42 6.90
CA THR A 44 8.99 -5.47 7.79
C THR A 44 10.10 -4.89 8.66
N SER A 45 9.92 -4.98 9.97
CA SER A 45 10.93 -4.71 10.99
C SER A 45 11.61 -6.02 11.42
N ASP A 46 12.91 -5.95 11.66
CA ASP A 46 13.73 -7.06 12.17
C ASP A 46 13.72 -7.16 13.71
N SER A 47 13.61 -6.03 14.40
CA SER A 47 13.69 -5.96 15.86
C SER A 47 12.83 -4.81 16.43
N PRO A 48 11.64 -5.10 17.00
CA PRO A 48 10.99 -6.41 17.03
C PRO A 48 10.61 -6.88 15.62
N ALA A 49 10.46 -8.20 15.47
CA ALA A 49 9.99 -8.81 14.23
C ALA A 49 8.51 -8.50 14.03
N ILE A 50 8.20 -7.51 13.18
CA ILE A 50 6.84 -7.03 12.92
C ILE A 50 6.66 -6.85 11.42
N THR A 51 5.53 -7.31 10.91
CA THR A 51 5.06 -7.02 9.56
C THR A 51 3.85 -6.10 9.64
N TYR A 52 3.88 -5.00 8.91
CA TYR A 52 2.79 -4.02 8.87
C TYR A 52 2.44 -3.62 7.44
N THR A 53 1.23 -3.98 7.01
CA THR A 53 0.73 -3.69 5.66
C THR A 53 -0.18 -2.46 5.68
N ARG A 54 0.02 -1.57 4.71
CA ARG A 54 -0.85 -0.41 4.51
C ARG A 54 -0.84 0.07 3.06
N HIS A 55 -1.84 0.87 2.71
CA HIS A 55 -1.81 1.65 1.48
C HIS A 55 -0.88 2.87 1.63
N VAL A 56 -0.11 3.14 0.57
CA VAL A 56 0.80 4.27 0.41
C VAL A 56 0.43 4.99 -0.87
N ASN A 57 0.18 6.30 -0.79
CA ASN A 57 -0.12 7.12 -1.95
C ASN A 57 1.03 7.08 -2.95
N VAL A 58 0.69 6.88 -4.22
CA VAL A 58 1.67 6.99 -5.30
C VAL A 58 1.96 8.46 -5.62
N CYS A 59 3.14 8.70 -6.17
CA CYS A 59 3.57 10.00 -6.64
C CYS A 59 3.40 10.10 -8.16
N PHE A 60 3.16 11.32 -8.61
CA PHE A 60 3.01 11.64 -10.02
C PHE A 60 4.06 12.68 -10.40
N ALA A 61 4.44 12.66 -11.67
CA ALA A 61 5.28 13.69 -12.26
C ALA A 61 4.61 15.08 -12.18
N ALA A 62 5.34 16.12 -12.61
CA ALA A 62 4.84 17.49 -12.57
C ALA A 62 3.54 17.72 -13.36
N ASP A 63 3.21 16.84 -14.30
CA ASP A 63 1.93 16.85 -15.03
C ASP A 63 0.72 16.41 -14.18
N GLY A 64 0.97 15.83 -12.99
CA GLY A 64 -0.04 15.37 -12.05
C GLY A 64 -0.75 14.07 -12.45
N THR A 65 -0.39 13.47 -13.58
CA THR A 65 -1.09 12.31 -14.19
C THR A 65 -0.17 11.14 -14.51
N THR A 66 1.11 11.38 -14.81
CA THR A 66 2.06 10.31 -15.10
C THR A 66 2.62 9.76 -13.80
N TYR A 67 2.49 8.44 -13.59
CA TYR A 67 3.04 7.75 -12.42
C TYR A 67 4.56 7.88 -12.39
N ASP A 68 5.10 8.25 -11.22
CA ASP A 68 6.53 8.37 -10.97
C ASP A 68 6.95 7.30 -9.95
N ASP A 69 7.61 6.24 -10.43
CA ASP A 69 8.02 5.11 -9.58
C ASP A 69 9.11 5.52 -8.58
N ASP A 70 10.06 6.37 -8.98
CA ASP A 70 11.17 6.80 -8.14
C ASP A 70 10.68 7.71 -7.00
N ALA A 71 9.81 8.67 -7.32
CA ALA A 71 9.16 9.49 -6.30
C ALA A 71 8.26 8.66 -5.38
N THR A 72 7.59 7.63 -5.93
CA THR A 72 6.80 6.69 -5.12
C THR A 72 7.68 5.86 -4.18
N ASN A 73 8.84 5.37 -4.65
CA ASN A 73 9.81 4.66 -3.81
C ASN A 73 10.31 5.56 -2.67
N ALA A 74 10.65 6.82 -2.98
CA ALA A 74 11.03 7.80 -1.96
C ALA A 74 9.92 8.04 -0.92
N ARG A 75 8.65 8.12 -1.38
CA ARG A 75 7.49 8.22 -0.49
C ARG A 75 7.32 6.99 0.41
N ILE A 76 7.53 5.79 -0.14
CA ILE A 76 7.44 4.55 0.65
C ILE A 76 8.49 4.54 1.75
N VAL A 77 9.73 4.96 1.46
CA VAL A 77 10.80 5.07 2.47
C VAL A 77 10.40 6.04 3.60
N GLN A 78 9.89 7.23 3.27
CA GLN A 78 9.40 8.19 4.28
C GLN A 78 8.29 7.61 5.16
N VAL A 79 7.37 6.83 4.56
CA VAL A 79 6.34 6.13 5.31
C VAL A 79 6.94 5.04 6.20
N GLY A 80 7.96 4.33 5.71
CA GLY A 80 8.73 3.33 6.46
C GLY A 80 9.38 3.93 7.71
N ASP A 81 9.96 5.12 7.63
CA ASP A 81 10.51 5.85 8.79
C ASP A 81 9.42 6.14 9.84
N GLY A 82 8.24 6.54 9.38
CA GLY A 82 7.07 6.72 10.24
C GLY A 82 6.59 5.43 10.89
N VAL A 83 6.63 4.30 10.17
CA VAL A 83 6.32 2.97 10.72
C VAL A 83 7.36 2.58 11.77
N ALA A 84 8.65 2.77 11.50
CA ALA A 84 9.74 2.50 12.44
C ALA A 84 9.53 3.27 13.76
N HIS A 85 9.20 4.55 13.66
CA HIS A 85 8.93 5.38 14.83
C HIS A 85 7.74 4.86 15.64
N LYS A 86 6.62 4.51 14.97
CA LYS A 86 5.42 3.97 15.61
C LYS A 86 5.66 2.62 16.30
N ILE A 87 6.51 1.77 15.72
CA ILE A 87 6.93 0.52 16.39
C ILE A 87 7.77 0.86 17.62
N ALA A 88 8.73 1.77 17.50
CA ALA A 88 9.59 2.15 18.62
C ALA A 88 8.82 2.74 19.82
N VAL A 89 7.72 3.45 19.57
CA VAL A 89 6.85 3.97 20.63
C VAL A 89 5.69 3.04 21.01
N GLY A 90 5.67 1.80 20.49
CA GLY A 90 4.69 0.77 20.85
C GLY A 90 3.27 0.98 20.31
N VAL A 91 3.08 1.87 19.32
CA VAL A 91 1.78 2.07 18.65
C VAL A 91 1.49 0.95 17.65
N ILE A 92 2.53 0.40 17.03
CA ILE A 92 2.46 -0.78 16.18
C ILE A 92 3.22 -1.89 16.90
N SER A 93 2.55 -3.01 17.16
CA SER A 93 3.07 -4.17 17.91
C SER A 93 2.64 -5.47 17.28
#